data_AF-X1HSI9-F1
#
_entry.id   AF-X1HSI9-F1
#
_cell.length_a   1.000
_cell.length_b   1.000
_cell.length_c   1.000
_cell.angle_alpha   90.00
_cell.angle_beta   90.00
_cell.angle_gamma   90.00
#
_symmetry.space_group_name_H-M   'P 1'
#
loop_
_entity.id
_entity.type
_entity.pdbx_description
1 polymer ?
#
loop_
_entity_poly.entity_id
_entity_poly.type
_entity_poly.pdbx_seq_one_letter_code
_entity_poly.pdbx_strand_id
1 'polypeptide(L)'
;MIAKYNDLPLPDNFGPNLEKRTEPFVYLAKPDFTLPIVNDWNPDILSAALGGKAGYFNFKREDFKYIATRGRQGNPPKETSYAFPYAGYYVMRQKWDPQSQYLLFDGGYFGSSHQHEDKLNFILYAYGRTLIGDPGIYQYMPDEFEAYFRGPRGHNSIIVDGKGQCRFLGVDERIPDPDTFWITTNKFDLVSGWYKDGFSTRSSSSGSDEGREKDRKNRENIYHRRTIF
;
A
#
# COMPACT_ATOMS: atom_id res chain seq x y z
N MET A 1 -24.49 -3.67 -11.45
CA MET A 1 -25.10 -2.50 -10.77
C MET A 1 -26.58 -2.76 -10.63
N ILE A 2 -27.06 -3.06 -9.42
CA ILE A 2 -28.50 -3.26 -9.16
C ILE A 2 -29.30 -2.05 -9.65
N ALA A 3 -28.80 -0.83 -9.46
CA ALA A 3 -29.42 0.39 -10.00
C ALA A 3 -29.63 0.35 -11.52
N LYS A 4 -28.61 0.02 -12.32
CA LYS A 4 -28.74 -0.12 -13.80
C LYS A 4 -29.71 -1.21 -14.22
N TYR A 5 -29.81 -2.31 -13.46
CA TYR A 5 -30.75 -3.39 -13.76
C TYR A 5 -32.20 -3.01 -13.44
N ASN A 6 -32.39 -2.03 -12.56
CA ASN A 6 -33.70 -1.53 -12.14
C ASN A 6 -33.98 -0.11 -12.70
N ASP A 7 -33.25 0.31 -13.73
CA ASP A 7 -33.38 1.63 -14.37
C ASP A 7 -33.36 2.83 -13.39
N LEU A 8 -32.63 2.69 -12.28
CA LEU A 8 -32.47 3.75 -11.28
C LEU A 8 -31.34 4.71 -11.67
N PRO A 9 -31.56 6.04 -11.58
CA PRO A 9 -30.55 7.02 -11.91
C PRO A 9 -29.37 6.96 -10.92
N LEU A 10 -28.18 7.22 -11.42
CA LEU A 10 -26.96 7.39 -10.62
C LEU A 10 -26.36 8.76 -10.94
N PRO A 11 -25.62 9.38 -10.00
CA PRO A 11 -24.85 10.58 -10.30
C PRO A 11 -23.89 10.34 -11.48
N ASP A 12 -23.73 11.32 -12.37
CA ASP A 12 -22.92 11.19 -13.59
C ASP A 12 -21.47 10.77 -13.31
N ASN A 13 -20.92 11.21 -12.18
CA ASN A 13 -19.57 10.90 -11.75
C ASN A 13 -19.42 9.52 -11.09
N PHE A 14 -20.51 8.79 -10.83
CA PHE A 14 -20.46 7.50 -10.16
C PHE A 14 -19.65 6.46 -10.96
N GLY A 15 -19.95 6.34 -12.27
CA GLY A 15 -19.25 5.41 -13.17
C GLY A 15 -17.74 5.68 -13.24
N PRO A 16 -17.31 6.89 -13.62
CA PRO A 16 -15.89 7.27 -13.67
C PRO A 16 -15.17 7.09 -12.31
N ASN A 17 -15.83 7.45 -11.19
CA ASN A 17 -15.23 7.26 -9.87
C ASN A 17 -15.10 5.79 -9.49
N LEU A 18 -16.08 4.96 -9.84
CA LEU A 18 -16.00 3.52 -9.59
C LEU A 18 -14.88 2.89 -10.42
N GLU A 19 -14.73 3.30 -11.68
CA GLU A 19 -13.65 2.83 -12.55
C GLU A 19 -12.28 3.13 -11.95
N LYS A 20 -12.05 4.38 -11.54
CA LYS A 20 -10.81 4.79 -10.87
C LYS A 20 -10.53 3.99 -9.58
N ARG A 21 -11.58 3.65 -8.82
CA ARG A 21 -11.46 2.85 -7.59
C ARG A 21 -11.15 1.37 -7.85
N THR A 22 -11.32 0.89 -9.07
CA THR A 22 -10.95 -0.49 -9.46
C THR A 22 -9.53 -0.60 -10.02
N GLU A 23 -8.89 0.52 -10.38
CA GLU A 23 -7.52 0.54 -10.90
C GLU A 23 -6.45 -0.06 -9.96
N PRO A 24 -6.58 0.01 -8.61
CA PRO A 24 -5.66 -0.69 -7.72
C PRO A 24 -5.55 -2.20 -8.00
N PHE A 25 -6.64 -2.86 -8.41
CA PHE A 25 -6.60 -4.27 -8.79
C PHE A 25 -5.75 -4.55 -10.04
N VAL A 26 -5.46 -3.52 -10.84
CA VAL A 26 -4.58 -3.64 -12.02
C VAL A 26 -3.16 -3.26 -11.65
N TYR A 27 -2.94 -2.02 -11.21
CA TYR A 27 -1.58 -1.51 -11.06
C TYR A 27 -0.84 -2.06 -9.83
N LEU A 28 -1.54 -2.41 -8.75
CA LEU A 28 -0.91 -3.06 -7.60
C LEU A 28 -0.65 -4.55 -7.83
N ALA A 29 -1.29 -5.21 -8.80
CA ALA A 29 -1.15 -6.65 -8.99
C ALA A 29 0.31 -7.04 -9.24
N LYS A 30 0.90 -7.86 -8.38
CA LYS A 30 2.25 -8.41 -8.59
C LYS A 30 2.29 -9.24 -9.88
N PRO A 31 3.48 -9.54 -10.43
CA PRO A 31 3.61 -10.31 -11.67
C PRO A 31 2.93 -11.70 -11.67
N ASP A 32 2.70 -12.31 -10.51
CA ASP A 32 1.91 -13.55 -10.34
C ASP A 32 0.38 -13.32 -10.28
N PHE A 33 -0.09 -12.10 -10.55
CA PHE A 33 -1.49 -11.67 -10.47
C PHE A 33 -2.10 -11.75 -9.07
N THR A 34 -1.27 -11.64 -8.04
CA THR A 34 -1.71 -11.49 -6.65
C THR A 34 -1.46 -10.09 -6.11
N LEU A 35 -2.26 -9.62 -5.18
CA LEU A 35 -2.09 -8.29 -4.58
C LEU A 35 -0.99 -8.31 -3.51
N PRO A 36 -0.24 -7.21 -3.33
CA PRO A 36 0.67 -7.04 -2.21
C PRO A 36 -0.10 -7.05 -0.89
N ILE A 37 0.50 -7.61 0.16
CA ILE A 37 -0.02 -7.59 1.52
C ILE A 37 0.47 -6.28 2.15
N VAL A 38 -0.44 -5.41 2.59
CA VAL A 38 -0.13 -4.14 3.24
C VAL A 38 -1.15 -3.89 4.35
N ASN A 39 -0.73 -3.28 5.46
CA ASN A 39 -1.65 -2.92 6.55
C ASN A 39 -2.44 -4.15 7.07
N ASP A 40 -3.69 -3.96 7.54
CA ASP A 40 -4.57 -5.05 7.98
C ASP A 40 -5.10 -5.93 6.81
N TRP A 41 -4.21 -6.43 5.97
CA TRP A 41 -4.53 -7.38 4.94
C TRP A 41 -4.31 -8.81 5.45
N ASN A 42 -5.34 -9.65 5.32
CA ASN A 42 -5.30 -11.08 5.70
C ASN A 42 -4.05 -11.75 5.11
N PRO A 43 -3.33 -12.63 5.85
CA PRO A 43 -2.21 -13.40 5.30
C PRO A 43 -2.54 -14.19 4.02
N ASP A 44 -3.82 -14.43 3.73
CA ASP A 44 -4.25 -14.99 2.44
C ASP A 44 -3.85 -14.08 1.26
N ILE A 45 -2.99 -14.62 0.40
CA ILE A 45 -2.57 -13.98 -0.84
C ILE A 45 -3.76 -13.90 -1.80
N LEU A 46 -4.36 -12.71 -1.92
CA LEU A 46 -5.52 -12.50 -2.78
C LEU A 46 -5.12 -12.38 -4.25
N SER A 47 -5.83 -13.08 -5.13
CA SER A 47 -5.68 -12.88 -6.57
C SER A 47 -6.38 -11.59 -7.02
N ALA A 48 -5.65 -10.76 -7.77
CA ALA A 48 -6.18 -9.57 -8.42
C ALA A 48 -7.25 -9.89 -9.49
N ALA A 49 -7.31 -11.14 -9.96
CA ALA A 49 -8.23 -11.59 -11.00
C ALA A 49 -9.71 -11.34 -10.67
N LEU A 50 -10.11 -11.38 -9.39
CA LEU A 50 -11.49 -11.07 -9.00
C LEU A 50 -11.83 -9.60 -9.30
N GLY A 51 -10.94 -8.70 -8.89
CA GLY A 51 -11.05 -7.27 -9.21
C GLY A 51 -10.99 -7.01 -10.71
N GLY A 52 -10.10 -7.69 -11.44
CA GLY A 52 -10.05 -7.64 -12.90
C GLY A 52 -11.36 -8.08 -13.56
N LYS A 53 -11.98 -9.18 -13.10
CA LYS A 53 -13.28 -9.65 -13.62
C LYS A 53 -14.37 -8.61 -13.38
N ALA A 54 -14.45 -8.03 -12.18
CA ALA A 54 -15.40 -6.98 -11.86
C ALA A 54 -15.17 -5.73 -12.71
N GLY A 55 -13.91 -5.30 -12.87
CA GLY A 55 -13.54 -4.17 -13.73
C GLY A 55 -13.91 -4.40 -15.18
N TYR A 56 -13.57 -5.55 -15.76
CA TYR A 56 -13.88 -5.86 -17.16
C TYR A 56 -15.40 -5.99 -17.39
N PHE A 57 -16.13 -6.58 -16.44
CA PHE A 57 -17.57 -6.69 -16.51
C PHE A 57 -18.23 -5.30 -16.64
N ASN A 58 -17.77 -4.32 -15.87
CA ASN A 58 -18.37 -2.98 -15.81
C ASN A 58 -17.84 -2.00 -16.88
N PHE A 59 -16.56 -2.06 -17.23
CA PHE A 59 -15.87 -1.00 -18.00
C PHE A 59 -15.29 -1.48 -19.34
N LYS A 60 -15.23 -2.80 -19.58
CA LYS A 60 -14.75 -3.40 -20.84
C LYS A 60 -13.31 -3.02 -21.24
N ARG A 61 -12.47 -2.53 -20.31
CA ARG A 61 -11.05 -2.26 -20.58
C ARG A 61 -10.24 -3.55 -20.71
N GLU A 62 -9.33 -3.57 -21.69
CA GLU A 62 -8.52 -4.75 -21.99
C GLU A 62 -7.48 -5.07 -20.89
N ASP A 63 -7.07 -4.10 -20.08
CA ASP A 63 -6.20 -4.33 -18.91
C ASP A 63 -6.91 -5.03 -17.77
N PHE A 64 -8.18 -4.72 -17.51
CA PHE A 64 -9.00 -5.50 -16.60
C PHE A 64 -9.16 -6.94 -17.10
N LYS A 65 -9.33 -7.15 -18.41
CA LYS A 65 -9.37 -8.50 -19.01
C LYS A 65 -8.04 -9.24 -18.85
N TYR A 66 -6.93 -8.54 -19.03
CA TYR A 66 -5.59 -9.06 -18.80
C TYR A 66 -5.43 -9.56 -17.37
N ILE A 67 -5.79 -8.76 -16.37
CA ILE A 67 -5.75 -9.16 -14.96
C ILE A 67 -6.74 -10.29 -14.65
N ALA A 68 -7.98 -10.20 -15.15
CA ALA A 68 -9.04 -11.19 -14.95
C ALA A 68 -8.64 -12.59 -15.42
N THR A 69 -7.86 -12.67 -16.49
CA THR A 69 -7.45 -13.90 -17.15
C THR A 69 -6.00 -14.30 -16.84
N ARG A 70 -5.33 -13.58 -15.93
CA ARG A 70 -3.93 -13.80 -15.57
C ARG A 70 -3.02 -13.78 -16.79
N GLY A 71 -3.19 -12.76 -17.61
CA GLY A 71 -2.39 -12.49 -18.81
C GLY A 71 -2.72 -13.32 -20.04
N ARG A 72 -3.73 -14.21 -19.99
CA ARG A 72 -4.10 -15.08 -21.12
C ARG A 72 -4.85 -14.35 -22.24
N GLN A 73 -5.58 -13.28 -21.92
CA GLN A 73 -6.37 -12.50 -22.86
C GLN A 73 -6.38 -11.02 -22.49
N GLY A 74 -6.58 -10.15 -23.46
CA GLY A 74 -6.51 -8.70 -23.27
C GLY A 74 -5.08 -8.19 -23.33
N ASN A 75 -4.90 -6.91 -23.05
CA ASN A 75 -3.61 -6.22 -23.15
C ASN A 75 -3.24 -5.66 -21.78
N PRO A 76 -1.99 -5.79 -21.31
CA PRO A 76 -1.58 -5.12 -20.09
C PRO A 76 -1.67 -3.59 -20.24
N PRO A 77 -1.68 -2.83 -19.13
CA PRO A 77 -1.50 -1.37 -19.17
C PRO A 77 -0.25 -0.98 -19.96
N LYS A 78 -0.30 0.21 -20.58
CA LYS A 78 0.85 0.75 -21.32
C LYS A 78 1.99 1.13 -20.37
N GLU A 79 1.61 1.69 -19.23
CA GLU A 79 2.48 2.03 -18.12
C GLU A 79 2.86 0.75 -17.36
N THR A 80 4.13 0.58 -17.05
CA THR A 80 4.59 -0.50 -16.18
C THR A 80 4.56 -0.04 -14.72
N SER A 81 5.14 1.14 -14.46
CA SER A 81 5.21 1.77 -13.16
C SER A 81 4.07 2.76 -12.97
N TYR A 82 3.57 2.89 -11.75
CA TYR A 82 2.35 3.65 -11.47
C TYR A 82 2.36 4.23 -10.07
N ALA A 83 1.87 5.47 -9.92
CA ALA A 83 1.77 6.15 -8.64
C ALA A 83 0.30 6.34 -8.24
N PHE A 84 -0.02 5.99 -7.00
CA PHE A 84 -1.25 6.35 -6.32
C PHE A 84 -0.93 7.42 -5.26
N PRO A 85 -0.70 8.69 -5.66
CA PRO A 85 -0.17 9.71 -4.75
C PRO A 85 -1.06 9.97 -3.53
N TYR A 86 -2.39 9.87 -3.70
CA TYR A 86 -3.35 10.04 -2.60
C TYR A 86 -3.39 8.86 -1.63
N ALA A 87 -3.04 7.65 -2.08
CA ALA A 87 -2.87 6.50 -1.21
C ALA A 87 -1.43 6.40 -0.66
N GLY A 88 -0.48 7.08 -1.32
CA GLY A 88 0.95 7.00 -1.06
C GLY A 88 1.59 5.68 -1.51
N TYR A 89 1.00 4.96 -2.45
CA TYR A 89 1.59 3.75 -3.02
C TYR A 89 2.27 4.03 -4.36
N TYR A 90 3.49 3.53 -4.53
CA TYR A 90 4.29 3.74 -5.73
C TYR A 90 4.80 2.39 -6.23
N VAL A 91 4.39 2.01 -7.43
CA VAL A 91 4.76 0.75 -8.07
C VAL A 91 5.88 1.02 -9.06
N MET A 92 7.03 0.42 -8.83
CA MET A 92 8.13 0.32 -9.79
C MET A 92 8.07 -1.07 -10.43
N ARG A 93 7.96 -1.15 -11.76
CA ARG A 93 7.82 -2.42 -12.47
C ARG A 93 8.55 -2.38 -13.79
N GLN A 94 9.34 -3.42 -14.04
CA GLN A 94 10.05 -3.57 -15.29
C GLN A 94 9.09 -3.89 -16.46
N LYS A 95 8.28 -4.95 -16.32
CA LYS A 95 7.35 -5.48 -17.32
C LYS A 95 6.16 -6.19 -16.64
N TRP A 96 5.19 -6.61 -17.44
CA TRP A 96 4.01 -7.35 -16.96
C TRP A 96 4.19 -8.88 -16.97
N ASP A 97 5.35 -9.40 -17.37
CA ASP A 97 5.59 -10.85 -17.39
C ASP A 97 5.76 -11.44 -15.98
N PRO A 98 5.41 -12.72 -15.75
CA PRO A 98 5.46 -13.33 -14.40
C PRO A 98 6.84 -13.40 -13.73
N GLN A 99 7.92 -13.25 -14.49
CA GLN A 99 9.30 -13.26 -13.99
C GLN A 99 9.85 -11.84 -13.74
N SER A 100 9.10 -10.81 -14.14
CA SER A 100 9.48 -9.41 -14.01
C SER A 100 9.76 -9.01 -12.57
N GLN A 101 10.59 -7.98 -12.43
CA GLN A 101 10.81 -7.27 -11.19
C GLN A 101 9.63 -6.31 -10.92
N TYR A 102 9.23 -6.24 -9.66
CA TYR A 102 8.18 -5.39 -9.13
C TYR A 102 8.58 -4.95 -7.73
N LEU A 103 8.41 -3.66 -7.43
CA LEU A 103 8.50 -3.11 -6.10
C LEU A 103 7.28 -2.24 -5.80
N LEU A 104 6.66 -2.47 -4.65
CA LEU A 104 5.72 -1.53 -4.05
C LEU A 104 6.46 -0.74 -2.98
N PHE A 105 6.42 0.58 -3.06
CA PHE A 105 6.86 1.48 -2.00
C PHE A 105 5.66 2.13 -1.31
N ASP A 106 5.65 2.11 0.02
CA ASP A 106 4.63 2.72 0.86
C ASP A 106 5.12 4.06 1.43
N GLY A 107 4.70 5.16 0.81
CA GLY A 107 4.80 6.52 1.33
C GLY A 107 3.46 7.03 1.88
N GLY A 108 2.52 6.12 2.16
CA GLY A 108 1.16 6.40 2.62
C GLY A 108 1.11 7.23 3.89
N TYR A 109 -0.01 7.93 4.05
CA TYR A 109 -0.35 8.62 5.29
C TYR A 109 -0.87 7.63 6.32
N PHE A 110 -0.78 7.98 7.61
CA PHE A 110 -1.38 7.20 8.67
C PHE A 110 -2.92 7.26 8.59
N GLY A 111 -3.54 6.16 8.17
CA GLY A 111 -5.00 6.04 7.98
C GLY A 111 -5.81 5.88 9.27
N SER A 112 -6.97 5.22 9.17
CA SER A 112 -7.85 4.94 10.32
C SER A 112 -8.00 3.44 10.59
N SER A 113 -7.78 3.04 11.86
CA SER A 113 -7.85 1.68 12.41
C SER A 113 -6.91 0.63 11.80
N HIS A 114 -6.97 0.42 10.49
CA HIS A 114 -6.33 -0.69 9.79
C HIS A 114 -4.89 -0.43 9.35
N GLN A 115 -4.39 0.78 9.60
CA GLN A 115 -3.02 1.15 9.25
C GLN A 115 -2.01 0.58 10.25
N HIS A 116 -0.79 0.39 9.78
CA HIS A 116 0.37 0.00 10.57
C HIS A 116 1.35 1.18 10.76
N GLU A 117 2.36 1.02 11.62
CA GLU A 117 3.46 1.97 11.80
C GLU A 117 4.64 1.62 10.86
N ASP A 118 4.37 1.71 9.56
CA ASP A 118 5.17 1.14 8.48
C ASP A 118 5.49 2.12 7.34
N LYS A 119 5.46 3.44 7.57
CA LYS A 119 5.82 4.41 6.52
C LYS A 119 7.21 4.09 5.97
N LEU A 120 7.36 4.20 4.65
CA LEU A 120 8.57 3.87 3.90
C LEU A 120 8.87 2.36 3.79
N ASN A 121 7.92 1.50 4.17
CA ASN A 121 7.97 0.07 3.88
C ASN A 121 7.98 -0.20 2.37
N PHE A 122 8.39 -1.40 1.99
CA PHE A 122 8.36 -1.84 0.60
C PHE A 122 8.22 -3.35 0.50
N ILE A 123 7.70 -3.78 -0.64
CA ILE A 123 7.57 -5.20 -1.02
C ILE A 123 8.29 -5.40 -2.33
N LEU A 124 9.15 -6.41 -2.42
CA LEU A 124 9.90 -6.76 -3.62
C LEU A 124 9.48 -8.13 -4.13
N TYR A 125 9.10 -8.20 -5.40
CA TYR A 125 8.88 -9.43 -6.14
C TYR A 125 9.83 -9.47 -7.33
N ALA A 126 10.48 -10.61 -7.56
CA ALA A 126 11.28 -10.86 -8.75
C ALA A 126 11.41 -12.36 -8.99
N TYR A 127 11.58 -12.75 -10.26
CA TYR A 127 11.90 -14.13 -10.64
C TYR A 127 10.87 -15.16 -10.15
N GLY A 128 9.58 -14.83 -10.29
CA GLY A 128 8.49 -15.76 -9.99
C GLY A 128 8.09 -15.85 -8.53
N ARG A 129 8.63 -15.00 -7.63
CA ARG A 129 8.27 -15.01 -6.20
C ARG A 129 8.47 -13.67 -5.50
N THR A 130 7.78 -13.51 -4.37
CA THR A 130 8.06 -12.43 -3.41
C THR A 130 9.40 -12.71 -2.73
N LEU A 131 10.32 -11.75 -2.80
CA LEU A 131 11.63 -11.81 -2.14
C LEU A 131 11.64 -11.07 -0.80
N ILE A 132 10.95 -9.93 -0.76
CA ILE A 132 10.76 -9.13 0.45
C ILE A 132 9.26 -8.89 0.56
N GLY A 133 8.66 -9.41 1.62
CA GLY A 133 7.22 -9.34 1.87
C GLY A 133 6.88 -8.46 3.06
N ASP A 134 5.60 -8.50 3.41
CA ASP A 134 5.03 -7.87 4.58
C ASP A 134 4.29 -8.93 5.41
N PRO A 135 4.31 -8.87 6.75
CA PRO A 135 3.61 -9.84 7.58
C PRO A 135 2.09 -9.68 7.53
N GLY A 136 1.56 -8.53 7.10
CA GLY A 136 0.13 -8.22 7.16
C GLY A 136 -0.39 -8.24 8.60
N ILE A 137 -1.69 -8.52 8.75
CA ILE A 137 -2.30 -8.69 10.08
C ILE A 137 -2.16 -10.13 10.57
N TYR A 138 -1.90 -10.26 11.86
CA TYR A 138 -2.01 -11.54 12.57
C TYR A 138 -3.42 -11.75 13.15
N GLN A 139 -3.89 -10.79 13.94
CA GLN A 139 -5.24 -10.79 14.51
C GLN A 139 -5.69 -9.38 14.86
N TYR A 140 -6.99 -9.20 15.06
CA TYR A 140 -7.58 -7.92 15.46
C TYR A 140 -7.58 -7.66 16.97
N MET A 141 -7.49 -8.73 17.78
CA MET A 141 -7.46 -8.59 19.24
C MET A 141 -6.05 -8.16 19.69
N PRO A 142 -5.92 -7.10 20.50
CA PRO A 142 -4.62 -6.70 21.04
C PRO A 142 -3.98 -7.81 21.87
N ASP A 143 -2.71 -8.11 21.60
CA ASP A 143 -1.89 -9.00 22.40
C ASP A 143 -0.39 -8.60 22.33
N GLU A 144 0.49 -9.44 22.86
CA GLU A 144 1.94 -9.19 22.89
C GLU A 144 2.59 -9.11 21.50
N PHE A 145 1.96 -9.64 20.45
CA PHE A 145 2.47 -9.62 19.09
C PHE A 145 2.04 -8.38 18.31
N GLU A 146 1.11 -7.55 18.82
CA GLU A 146 0.64 -6.34 18.14
C GLU A 146 1.80 -5.41 17.75
N ALA A 147 2.79 -5.25 18.63
CA ALA A 147 3.96 -4.41 18.37
C ALA A 147 4.87 -4.93 17.24
N TYR A 148 4.80 -6.22 16.92
CA TYR A 148 5.49 -6.81 15.77
C TYR A 148 4.68 -6.59 14.48
N PHE A 149 3.41 -6.98 14.47
CA PHE A 149 2.60 -6.97 13.24
C PHE A 149 2.14 -5.56 12.82
N ARG A 150 1.75 -4.71 13.76
CA ARG A 150 1.29 -3.33 13.49
C ARG A 150 2.37 -2.27 13.75
N GLY A 151 3.53 -2.68 14.25
CA GLY A 151 4.68 -1.83 14.52
C GLY A 151 5.79 -2.05 13.50
N PRO A 152 6.79 -1.15 13.40
CA PRO A 152 7.82 -1.24 12.36
C PRO A 152 8.73 -2.48 12.46
N ARG A 153 8.65 -3.25 13.55
CA ARG A 153 9.45 -4.47 13.77
C ARG A 153 9.14 -5.57 12.76
N GLY A 154 7.90 -5.68 12.30
CA GLY A 154 7.49 -6.65 11.28
C GLY A 154 7.68 -6.15 9.85
N HIS A 155 7.96 -4.86 9.66
CA HIS A 155 8.00 -4.23 8.34
C HIS A 155 9.43 -3.97 7.87
N ASN A 156 9.59 -3.70 6.58
CA ASN A 156 10.88 -3.31 6.01
C ASN A 156 11.18 -1.83 6.32
N SER A 157 11.24 -1.47 7.59
CA SER A 157 11.47 -0.12 8.09
C SER A 157 12.64 -0.11 9.08
N ILE A 158 13.08 1.08 9.48
CA ILE A 158 14.17 1.21 10.47
C ILE A 158 13.59 1.32 11.88
N ILE A 159 14.42 0.94 12.85
CA ILE A 159 14.22 1.14 14.28
C ILE A 159 15.43 1.91 14.79
N VAL A 160 15.21 2.90 15.65
CA VAL A 160 16.29 3.71 16.23
C VAL A 160 16.28 3.51 17.74
N ASP A 161 17.38 3.03 18.32
CA ASP A 161 17.52 2.80 19.76
C ASP A 161 16.36 2.01 20.40
N GLY A 162 15.86 1.00 19.66
CA GLY A 162 14.73 0.16 20.08
C GLY A 162 13.35 0.80 19.93
N LYS A 163 13.28 2.04 19.44
CA LYS A 163 12.08 2.84 19.20
C LYS A 163 11.62 2.77 17.75
N GLY A 164 10.31 2.73 17.57
CA GLY A 164 9.66 2.62 16.27
C GLY A 164 8.97 3.90 15.83
N GLN A 165 8.50 3.93 14.58
CA GLN A 165 7.54 4.92 14.12
C GLN A 165 6.30 4.91 15.02
N CYS A 166 5.77 6.10 15.25
CA CYS A 166 4.72 6.37 16.23
C CYS A 166 3.78 7.47 15.73
N ARG A 167 3.30 7.33 14.49
CA ARG A 167 2.39 8.26 13.80
C ARG A 167 1.07 8.46 14.55
N PHE A 168 0.64 7.49 15.36
CA PHE A 168 -0.55 7.66 16.21
C PHE A 168 -0.43 8.81 17.23
N LEU A 169 0.79 9.28 17.53
CA LEU A 169 1.04 10.46 18.39
C LEU A 169 1.16 11.76 17.60
N GLY A 170 1.24 11.67 16.27
CA GLY A 170 1.48 12.77 15.36
C GLY A 170 0.26 13.66 15.15
N VAL A 171 0.42 14.60 14.23
CA VAL A 171 -0.67 15.42 13.69
C VAL A 171 -1.17 14.81 12.39
N ASP A 172 -2.28 15.33 11.88
CA ASP A 172 -2.79 14.91 10.57
C ASP A 172 -1.73 15.11 9.46
N GLU A 173 -1.47 14.04 8.72
CA GLU A 173 -0.60 14.06 7.55
C GLU A 173 -1.31 14.70 6.35
N ARG A 174 -0.55 15.41 5.51
CA ARG A 174 -1.07 15.98 4.26
C ARG A 174 -1.23 14.90 3.19
N ILE A 175 -2.32 14.97 2.43
CA ILE A 175 -2.66 14.00 1.39
C ILE A 175 -2.86 14.74 0.04
N PRO A 176 -2.09 14.42 -1.02
CA PRO A 176 -0.93 13.53 -1.03
C PRO A 176 0.22 14.11 -0.19
N ASP A 177 1.16 13.25 0.20
CA ASP A 177 2.35 13.67 0.95
C ASP A 177 3.21 14.61 0.08
N PRO A 178 3.38 15.90 0.48
CA PRO A 178 4.07 16.89 -0.34
C PRO A 178 5.58 16.66 -0.44
N ASP A 179 6.15 15.85 0.45
CA ASP A 179 7.58 15.53 0.48
C ASP A 179 7.91 14.27 -0.31
N THR A 180 6.90 13.56 -0.83
CA THR A 180 7.14 12.41 -1.69
C THR A 180 7.53 12.84 -3.10
N PHE A 181 8.65 12.30 -3.55
CA PHE A 181 9.21 12.54 -4.86
C PHE A 181 9.14 11.26 -5.69
N TRP A 182 8.54 11.34 -6.87
CA TRP A 182 8.36 10.21 -7.79
C TRP A 182 8.78 10.61 -9.21
N ILE A 183 9.66 9.81 -9.82
CA ILE A 183 10.06 9.91 -11.21
C ILE A 183 9.87 8.53 -11.84
N THR A 184 9.24 8.47 -13.01
CA THR A 184 9.23 7.29 -13.87
C THR A 184 9.64 7.67 -15.28
N THR A 185 10.51 6.87 -15.88
CA THR A 185 10.99 7.03 -17.25
C THR A 185 11.11 5.67 -17.92
N ASN A 186 11.45 5.64 -19.21
CA ASN A 186 11.77 4.39 -19.90
C ASN A 186 13.13 3.76 -19.50
N LYS A 187 13.92 4.44 -18.65
CA LYS A 187 15.26 3.98 -18.24
C LYS A 187 15.33 3.57 -16.77
N PHE A 188 14.62 4.28 -15.90
CA PHE A 188 14.60 4.06 -14.47
C PHE A 188 13.33 4.64 -13.85
N ASP A 189 13.01 4.12 -12.67
CA ASP A 189 12.06 4.72 -11.73
C ASP A 189 12.85 5.23 -10.52
N LEU A 190 12.33 6.23 -9.82
CA LEU A 190 12.87 6.69 -8.55
C LEU A 190 11.73 7.13 -7.65
N VAL A 191 11.71 6.61 -6.44
CA VAL A 191 10.80 7.06 -5.37
C VAL A 191 11.61 7.50 -4.16
N SER A 192 11.23 8.63 -3.57
CA SER A 192 11.76 9.06 -2.28
C SER A 192 10.63 9.54 -1.39
N GLY A 193 10.56 9.01 -0.17
CA GLY A 193 9.61 9.44 0.85
C GLY A 193 10.31 9.83 2.15
N TRP A 194 9.56 10.45 3.04
CA TRP A 194 10.02 10.88 4.36
C TRP A 194 9.12 10.38 5.48
N TYR A 195 9.73 10.10 6.62
CA TYR A 195 9.07 9.96 7.91
C TYR A 195 9.64 11.02 8.86
N LYS A 196 8.77 11.86 9.42
CA LYS A 196 9.17 13.05 10.19
C LYS A 196 8.53 13.15 11.58
N ASP A 197 7.71 12.16 11.98
CA ASP A 197 6.96 12.26 13.25
C ASP A 197 7.75 11.80 14.48
N GLY A 198 8.99 11.33 14.30
CA GLY A 198 9.90 10.90 15.36
C GLY A 198 9.71 9.46 15.81
N PHE A 199 10.68 8.91 16.55
CA PHE A 199 10.68 7.52 16.98
C PHE A 199 10.41 7.42 18.48
N SER A 200 9.48 6.55 18.88
CA SER A 200 9.11 6.36 20.28
C SER A 200 9.00 4.89 20.66
N THR A 201 9.08 4.61 21.96
CA THR A 201 8.48 3.38 22.48
C THR A 201 6.99 3.42 22.19
N ARG A 202 6.41 2.28 21.79
CA ARG A 202 4.95 2.10 21.73
C ARG A 202 4.55 1.36 22.99
N SER A 203 4.48 2.07 24.11
CA SER A 203 4.16 1.48 25.41
C SER A 203 2.65 1.42 25.66
N SER A 204 1.86 2.17 24.90
CA SER A 204 0.40 2.02 24.92
C SER A 204 -0.04 0.85 24.04
N SER A 205 -0.46 -0.26 24.66
CA SER A 205 -1.53 -1.06 24.07
C SER A 205 -2.79 -0.20 24.12
N SER A 206 -3.36 0.14 22.95
CA SER A 206 -4.68 0.78 22.85
C SER A 206 -4.92 2.03 23.74
N GLY A 207 -4.30 3.16 23.40
CA GLY A 207 -4.94 4.47 23.52
C GLY A 207 -5.20 5.08 24.91
N SER A 208 -4.59 4.58 25.99
CA SER A 208 -4.66 5.32 27.27
C SER A 208 -3.88 6.64 27.16
N ASP A 209 -4.46 7.73 27.67
CA ASP A 209 -3.84 9.06 27.59
C ASP A 209 -2.51 9.12 28.34
N GLU A 210 -2.38 8.38 29.43
CA GLU A 210 -1.12 8.24 30.19
C GLU A 210 -0.02 7.55 29.36
N GLY A 211 -0.36 6.48 28.63
CA GLY A 211 0.58 5.78 27.75
C GLY A 211 1.04 6.67 26.59
N ARG A 212 0.10 7.42 26.00
CA ARG A 212 0.40 8.40 24.94
C ARG A 212 1.33 9.49 25.42
N GLU A 213 1.09 10.05 26.60
CA GLU A 213 1.93 11.11 27.15
C GLU A 213 3.34 10.61 27.49
N LYS A 214 3.46 9.39 28.02
CA LYS A 214 4.75 8.74 28.24
C LYS A 214 5.51 8.54 26.94
N ASP A 215 4.84 8.05 25.90
CA ASP A 215 5.47 7.83 24.59
C ASP A 215 5.87 9.19 23.95
N ARG A 216 5.05 10.24 24.05
CA ARG A 216 5.44 11.60 23.60
C ARG A 216 6.71 12.10 24.29
N LYS A 217 6.83 11.93 25.60
CA LYS A 217 8.02 12.34 26.37
C LYS A 217 9.27 11.54 25.99
N ASN A 218 9.11 10.30 25.54
CA ASN A 218 10.21 9.43 25.13
C ASN A 218 10.58 9.55 23.64
N ARG A 219 9.90 10.44 22.90
CA ARG A 219 10.08 10.57 21.46
C ARG A 219 11.41 11.21 21.08
N GLU A 220 12.09 10.58 20.15
CA GLU A 220 13.30 11.11 19.50
C GLU A 220 12.94 11.75 18.17
N ASN A 221 13.33 13.01 17.99
CA ASN A 221 13.06 13.77 16.77
C ASN A 221 14.08 13.45 15.68
N ILE A 222 14.00 12.22 15.16
CA ILE A 222 14.83 11.73 14.06
C ILE A 222 13.96 11.62 12.81
N TYR A 223 14.48 12.14 11.69
CA TYR A 223 13.82 12.03 10.39
C TYR A 223 14.45 10.92 9.58
N HIS A 224 13.60 10.11 8.94
CA HIS A 224 14.03 9.04 8.07
C HIS A 224 13.61 9.37 6.64
N ARG A 225 14.58 9.44 5.74
CA ARG A 225 14.35 9.48 4.29
C ARG A 225 14.70 8.12 3.71
N ARG A 226 13.84 7.61 2.84
CA ARG A 226 14.15 6.46 2.00
C ARG A 226 14.06 6.83 0.54
N THR A 227 15.03 6.40 -0.24
CA THR A 227 15.05 6.54 -1.69
C THR A 227 15.36 5.20 -2.34
N ILE A 228 14.59 4.81 -3.34
CA ILE A 228 14.75 3.58 -4.14
C ILE A 228 14.82 3.98 -5.61
N PHE A 229 15.74 3.36 -6.36
CA PHE A 229 16.01 3.59 -7.79
C PHE A 229 16.18 2.26 -8.54
#